data_AF-A0A0B7HIV0-F1
#
_entry.id   AF-A0A0B7HIV0-F1
#
_cell.length_a   1.000
_cell.length_b   1.000
_cell.length_c   1.000
_cell.angle_alpha   90.00
_cell.angle_beta   90.00
_cell.angle_gamma   90.00
#
_symmetry.space_group_name_H-M   'P 1'
#
loop_
_entity.id
_entity.type
_entity.pdbx_description
1 polymer ?
#
loop_
_entity_poly.entity_id
_entity_poly.type
_entity_poly.pdbx_seq_one_letter_code
_entity_poly.pdbx_strand_id
1 'polypeptide(L)' 'MVIIILESIASALLLTGIVEAVLGYKIFFGELGVFLSTSILCIFLIGQRLVKDYESARGIALYFLICFAAFTLTALT' A
#
# COMPACT_ATOMS: atom_id res chain seq x y z
N MET A 1 1.60 -11.71 12.44
CA MET A 1 3.04 -11.39 12.63
C MET A 1 3.71 -11.08 11.30
N VAL A 2 3.78 -12.01 10.34
CA VAL A 2 4.41 -11.77 9.03
C VAL A 2 3.84 -10.55 8.29
N ILE A 3 2.51 -10.40 8.27
CA ILE A 3 1.84 -9.27 7.59
C ILE A 3 2.21 -7.92 8.23
N ILE A 4 2.34 -7.87 9.56
CA ILE A 4 2.70 -6.64 10.29
C ILE A 4 4.14 -6.22 9.96
N ILE A 5 5.05 -7.20 9.83
CA ILE A 5 6.43 -6.95 9.42
C ILE A 5 6.45 -6.40 7.99
N LEU A 6 5.68 -6.99 7.07
CA LEU A 6 5.55 -6.51 5.70
C LEU A 6 4.96 -5.10 5.63
N GLU A 7 3.94 -4.78 6.44
CA GLU A 7 3.40 -3.41 6.53
C GLU A 7 4.42 -2.42 7.04
N SER A 8 5.20 -2.79 8.06
CA SER A 8 6.26 -1.91 8.58
C SER A 8 7.32 -1.63 7.52
N ILE A 9 7.69 -2.63 6.73
CA ILE A 9 8.64 -2.46 5.62
C ILE A 9 8.02 -1.57 4.53
N ALA A 10 6.76 -1.82 4.15
CA ALA A 10 6.06 -1.02 3.15
C ALA A 10 5.92 0.46 3.57
N SER A 11 5.62 0.70 4.85
CA SER A 11 5.54 2.05 5.42
C SER A 11 6.90 2.76 5.42
N ALA A 12 7.98 2.04 5.75
CA ALA A 12 9.33 2.58 5.66
C ALA A 12 9.71 2.95 4.21
N LEU A 13 9.38 2.10 3.23
CA LEU A 13 9.62 2.38 1.81
C LEU A 13 8.83 3.61 1.33
N LEU A 14 7.56 3.73 1.70
CA LEU A 14 6.75 4.91 1.38
C LEU A 14 7.32 6.19 1.99
N LEU A 15 7.79 6.14 3.24
CA LEU A 15 8.47 7.27 3.88
C LEU A 15 9.74 7.67 3.12
N THR A 16 10.56 6.71 2.69
CA THR A 16 11.73 7.02 1.86
C THR A 16 11.35 7.60 0.51
N GLY A 17 10.26 7.13 -0.12
CA GLY A 17 9.75 7.70 -1.37
C GLY A 17 9.27 9.15 -1.23
N ILE A 18 8.71 9.53 -0.09
CA ILE A 18 8.36 10.93 0.19
C ILE A 18 9.63 11.79 0.23
N VAL A 19 10.70 11.29 0.87
CA VAL A 19 11.99 12.01 0.91
C VAL A 19 12.59 12.14 -0.49
N GLU A 20 12.56 11.10 -1.32
CA GLU A 20 13.02 11.17 -2.71
C GLU A 20 12.23 12.20 -3.54
N ALA A 21 10.91 12.23 -3.38
CA ALA A 21 10.03 13.17 -4.07
C ALA A 21 10.33 14.62 -3.67
N VAL A 22 10.59 14.88 -2.38
CA VAL A 22 10.94 16.23 -1.88
C VAL A 22 12.31 16.68 -2.40
N LEU A 23 13.26 15.76 -2.55
CA LEU A 23 14.60 16.05 -3.07
C LEU A 23 14.66 16.15 -4.60
N GLY A 24 13.54 15.89 -5.29
CA GLY A 24 13.45 15.96 -6.76
C GLY A 24 14.15 14.82 -7.48
N TYR A 25 14.38 13.69 -6.79
CA TYR A 25 14.92 12.47 -7.41
C TYR A 25 13.82 11.62 -8.04
N LYS A 26 14.22 10.59 -8.80
CA LYS A 26 13.29 9.57 -9.29
C LYS A 26 12.70 8.81 -8.09
N ILE A 27 11.38 8.62 -8.05
CA ILE A 27 10.63 8.13 -6.87
C ILE A 27 10.67 6.60 -6.74
N PHE A 28 11.83 5.98 -6.99
CA PHE A 28 11.93 4.52 -7.15
C PHE A 28 11.49 3.74 -5.89
N PHE A 29 11.88 4.19 -4.68
CA PHE A 29 11.48 3.51 -3.45
C PHE A 29 10.00 3.74 -3.12
N GLY A 30 9.44 4.87 -3.54
CA GLY A 30 8.00 5.14 -3.41
C GLY A 30 7.16 4.20 -4.27
N GLU A 31 7.56 3.95 -5.53
CA GLU A 31 6.88 2.99 -6.42
C GLU A 31 6.84 1.58 -5.83
N LEU A 32 7.98 1.12 -5.29
CA LEU A 32 8.09 -0.17 -4.61
C LEU A 32 7.21 -0.23 -3.36
N GLY A 33 7.16 0.85 -2.58
CA GLY A 33 6.29 0.96 -1.41
C GLY A 33 4.81 0.88 -1.76
N VAL A 34 4.38 1.51 -2.84
CA VAL A 34 3.00 1.48 -3.34
C VAL A 34 2.62 0.08 -3.84
N PHE A 35 3.50 -0.58 -4.60
CA PHE A 35 3.28 -1.96 -5.06
C PHE A 35 3.10 -2.94 -3.89
N LEU A 36 4.00 -2.84 -2.90
CA LEU A 36 3.96 -3.69 -1.72
C LEU A 36 2.70 -3.42 -0.87
N SER A 37 2.36 -2.15 -0.64
CA SER A 37 1.17 -1.77 0.14
C SER A 37 -0.14 -2.21 -0.52
N THR A 38 -0.25 -2.07 -1.85
CA THR A 38 -1.42 -2.54 -2.61
C THR A 38 -1.58 -4.06 -2.47
N SER A 39 -0.48 -4.81 -2.53
CA SER A 39 -0.48 -6.26 -2.34
C SER A 39 -0.93 -6.67 -0.94
N ILE A 40 -0.44 -5.98 0.10
CA ILE A 40 -0.82 -6.26 1.50
C ILE A 40 -2.29 -5.97 1.75
N LEU A 41 -2.80 -4.82 1.27
CA LEU A 41 -4.20 -4.44 1.42
C LEU A 41 -5.15 -5.40 0.70
N CYS A 42 -4.74 -5.94 -0.44
CA CYS A 42 -5.47 -7.00 -1.14
C CYS A 42 -5.59 -8.27 -0.27
N ILE A 43 -4.49 -8.70 0.36
CA ILE A 43 -4.49 -9.84 1.29
C ILE A 43 -5.40 -9.57 2.49
N PHE A 44 -5.38 -8.35 3.04
CA PHE A 44 -6.28 -7.97 4.14
C PHE A 44 -7.75 -8.05 3.75
N LEU A 45 -8.14 -7.55 2.57
CA LEU A 45 -9.52 -7.64 2.09
C LEU A 45 -10.01 -9.09 1.97
N ILE A 46 -9.15 -9.98 1.46
CA ILE A 46 -9.46 -11.42 1.39
C ILE A 46 -9.62 -12.00 2.80
N GLY A 47 -8.75 -11.60 3.74
CA GLY A 47 -8.84 -11.98 5.14
C GLY A 47 -10.15 -11.54 5.80
N GLN A 48 -10.57 -10.29 5.59
CA GLN A 48 -11.85 -9.79 6.13
C GLN A 48 -13.05 -10.51 5.52
N ARG A 49 -12.99 -10.88 4.23
CA ARG A 49 -14.03 -11.70 3.58
C ARG A 49 -14.16 -13.08 4.22
N LEU A 50 -13.06 -13.70 4.64
CA LEU A 50 -13.06 -15.00 5.30
C LEU A 50 -13.74 -14.96 6.68
N VAL A 51 -13.47 -13.89 7.44
CA VAL A 51 -14.05 -13.66 8.78
C VAL A 51 -15.49 -13.14 8.69
N LYS A 52 -15.95 -12.75 7.49
CA LYS A 52 -17.26 -12.11 7.22
C LYS A 52 -17.46 -10.79 7.99
N ASP A 53 -16.36 -10.10 8.30
CA ASP A 53 -16.38 -8.79 8.92
C ASP A 53 -16.41 -7.70 7.84
N TYR A 54 -17.63 -7.25 7.52
CA TYR A 54 -17.84 -6.21 6.51
C TYR A 54 -17.61 -4.79 7.03
N GLU A 55 -17.63 -4.59 8.35
CA GLU A 55 -17.44 -3.28 8.95
C GLU A 55 -15.96 -2.90 8.94
N SER A 56 -15.10 -3.82 9.36
CA SER A 56 -13.64 -3.69 9.26
C SER A 56 -13.17 -3.66 7.80
N ALA A 57 -13.81 -4.42 6.90
CA ALA A 57 -13.48 -4.44 5.48
C ALA A 57 -13.66 -3.08 4.78
N ARG A 58 -14.63 -2.26 5.21
CA ARG A 58 -14.90 -0.94 4.59
C ARG A 58 -13.72 0.02 4.71
N GLY A 59 -13.10 0.08 5.88
CA GLY A 59 -11.93 0.93 6.09
C GLY A 59 -10.74 0.49 5.23
N ILE A 60 -10.46 -0.81 5.23
CA ILE A 60 -9.38 -1.40 4.43
C ILE A 60 -9.64 -1.21 2.94
N ALA A 61 -10.88 -1.34 2.47
CA ALA A 61 -11.25 -1.13 1.07
C ALA A 61 -10.99 0.31 0.61
N LEU A 62 -11.22 1.30 1.48
CA LEU A 62 -10.90 2.70 1.19
C LEU A 62 -9.40 2.89 1.00
N TYR A 63 -8.58 2.39 1.93
CA TYR A 63 -7.12 2.46 1.81
C TYR A 63 -6.60 1.72 0.58
N PHE A 64 -7.19 0.56 0.28
CA PHE A 64 -6.88 -0.21 -0.92
C PHE A 64 -7.17 0.60 -2.19
N LEU A 65 -8.33 1.27 -2.27
CA LEU A 65 -8.70 2.05 -3.44
C LEU A 65 -7.73 3.21 -3.69
N ILE A 66 -7.34 3.94 -2.63
CA ILE A 66 -6.38 5.03 -2.73
C ILE A 66 -5.01 4.50 -3.18
N CYS A 67 -4.55 3.40 -2.57
CA CYS A 67 -3.27 2.80 -2.90
C CYS A 67 -3.26 2.24 -4.34
N PHE A 68 -4.37 1.64 -4.78
CA PHE A 68 -4.55 1.16 -6.13
C PHE A 68 -4.58 2.30 -7.15
N ALA A 69 -5.23 3.42 -6.84
CA ALA A 69 -5.18 4.61 -7.70
C ALA A 69 -3.74 5.13 -7.85
N ALA A 70 -2.98 5.22 -6.75
CA ALA A 70 -1.57 5.58 -6.78
C ALA A 70 -0.73 4.59 -7.59
N PHE A 71 -1.01 3.29 -7.48
CA PHE A 71 -0.36 2.25 -8.27
C PHE A 71 -0.63 2.43 -9.77
N THR A 72 -1.89 2.67 -10.17
CA THR A 72 -2.23 2.88 -11.59
C THR A 72 -1.60 4.13 -12.18
N LEU A 73 -1.51 5.21 -11.39
CA LEU A 73 -0.83 6.44 -11.82
C LEU A 73 0.65 6.20 -12.07
N THR A 74 1.29 5.48 -11.16
CA THR A 74 2.70 5.10 -11.24
C THR A 74 2.98 4.19 -12.44
N ALA A 75 2.09 3.22 -12.71
CA ALA A 75 2.24 2.30 -13.84
C ALA A 75 2.07 2.95 -15.22
N LEU A 76 1.54 4.18 -15.29
CA LEU A 76 1.28 4.91 -16.53
C LEU A 76 2.40 5.90 -16.91
N THR A 77 3.25 6.28 -15.95
CA THR A 77 4.37 7.24 -16.10
C THR A 77 5.69 6.55 -16.38
#